data_AF-A0A4X2M3T1-F1
#
_entry.id   AF-A0A4X2M3T1-F1
#
_cell.length_a   1.000
_cell.length_b   1.000
_cell.length_c   1.000
_cell.angle_alpha   90.00
_cell.angle_beta   90.00
_cell.angle_gamma   90.00
#
_symmetry.space_group_name_H-M   'P 1'
#
loop_
_entity.id
_entity.type
_entity.pdbx_description
1 polymer ?
#
loop_
_entity_poly.entity_id
_entity_poly.type
_entity_poly.pdbx_seq_one_letter_code
_entity_poly.pdbx_strand_id
1 'polypeptide(L)'
;MCEGPSKISGPIPPDPTLFPNYYKRPGTAQSLEGSSMKLGLKPPWQGAPLEQPAPRIRPASQQSLVGVLLQLQKVSLGREPLPKRKDHEKENVRRIREIQKQRQEQERGRDHSRPKPLKALWRSPKYDKVESRLKVKLQEPCPTSGPELPAFLRAYSRCGPGVQPRRVASAGLALPSNDGSQTPGPDTKGQAPAVDFITHNARTAKVAPRRHSRSLQCLAVVQEQQRRAQEEYNARQKGQVPHYLVERKDLWRREAEERQRNQPDPEIPPGHTMMPESQRLDTLNSLLQSQRELLRELVLLPSRADSLRAQNHKAELEKKLSQVEEALKIFSRSKVFIKMDS
;
A
#
# COMPACT_ATOMS: atom_id res chain seq x y z
N MET A 1 -26.53 15.24 25.91
CA MET A 1 -25.57 15.62 26.97
C MET A 1 -24.21 15.07 26.56
N CYS A 2 -23.27 15.95 26.25
CA CYS A 2 -21.81 15.73 26.05
C CYS A 2 -21.39 14.89 24.83
N GLU A 3 -20.36 15.17 24.03
CA GLU A 3 -19.55 16.35 23.65
C GLU A 3 -18.90 15.99 22.28
N GLY A 4 -18.52 16.99 21.50
CA GLY A 4 -18.13 16.86 20.09
C GLY A 4 -16.76 16.19 19.81
N PRO A 5 -16.45 15.92 18.53
CA PRO A 5 -15.20 15.28 18.14
C PRO A 5 -14.00 16.19 18.40
N SER A 6 -13.00 15.64 19.09
CA SER A 6 -11.75 16.29 19.45
C SER A 6 -11.05 16.90 18.23
N LYS A 7 -10.90 18.23 18.26
CA LYS A 7 -10.06 19.01 17.35
C LYS A 7 -8.59 18.74 17.67
N ILE A 8 -7.97 17.82 16.95
CA ILE A 8 -6.51 17.80 16.85
C ILE A 8 -6.14 18.78 15.73
N SER A 9 -6.31 20.07 16.02
CA SER A 9 -5.93 21.18 15.14
C SER A 9 -4.59 21.72 15.62
N GLY A 10 -3.50 21.11 15.16
CA GLY A 10 -2.18 21.75 15.18
C GLY A 10 -1.93 22.45 13.84
N PRO A 11 -1.14 23.53 13.80
CA PRO A 11 -0.71 24.13 12.55
C PRO A 11 0.01 23.09 11.69
N ILE A 12 -0.35 23.03 10.40
CA ILE A 12 0.30 22.15 9.43
C ILE A 12 1.79 22.54 9.37
N PRO A 13 2.71 21.60 9.58
CA PRO A 13 4.13 21.91 9.56
C PRO A 13 4.55 22.40 8.16
N PRO A 14 5.40 23.44 8.05
CA PRO A 14 5.73 24.08 6.78
C PRO A 14 6.47 23.12 5.84
N ASP A 15 6.24 23.24 4.53
CA ASP A 15 6.82 22.35 3.54
C ASP A 15 8.38 22.34 3.63
N PRO A 16 9.01 21.17 3.82
CA PRO A 16 10.47 21.07 3.96
C PRO A 16 11.24 21.53 2.72
N THR A 17 10.60 21.60 1.55
CA THR A 17 11.21 22.11 0.32
C THR A 17 11.28 23.64 0.28
N LEU A 18 10.36 24.32 0.96
CA LEU A 18 10.26 25.78 1.00
C LEU A 18 10.97 26.38 2.22
N PHE A 19 11.07 25.64 3.34
CA PHE A 19 11.66 26.12 4.59
C PHE A 19 12.68 25.14 5.20
N PRO A 20 13.84 24.91 4.55
CA PRO A 20 14.82 23.92 4.98
C PRO A 20 15.47 24.22 6.34
N ASN A 21 15.39 25.47 6.81
CA ASN A 21 15.97 25.88 8.10
C ASN A 21 15.06 25.58 9.31
N TYR A 22 13.74 25.39 9.11
CA TYR A 22 12.80 25.07 10.20
C TYR A 22 13.02 23.67 10.80
N TYR A 23 13.68 22.78 10.06
CA TYR A 23 13.99 21.41 10.48
C TYR A 23 15.47 21.19 10.83
N LYS A 24 16.29 22.25 10.81
CA LYS A 24 17.69 22.15 11.23
C LYS A 24 17.77 22.09 12.75
N ARG A 25 18.23 20.94 13.26
CA ARG A 25 18.55 20.74 14.67
C ARG A 25 19.70 21.70 15.06
N PRO A 26 19.54 22.57 16.09
CA PRO A 26 20.62 23.45 16.53
C PRO A 26 21.84 22.65 17.00
N GLY A 27 23.03 23.07 16.57
CA GLY A 27 24.31 22.38 16.80
C GLY A 27 24.94 22.57 18.18
N THR A 28 24.19 23.02 19.19
CA THR A 28 24.72 23.29 20.53
C THR A 28 24.05 22.41 21.57
N ALA A 29 24.49 21.16 21.64
CA ALA A 29 24.31 20.27 22.79
C ALA A 29 25.49 19.30 22.88
N GLN A 30 26.65 19.82 23.30
CA GLN A 30 27.60 19.09 24.14
C GLN A 30 27.18 19.44 25.59
N SER A 31 27.01 18.56 26.57
CA SER A 31 27.73 17.34 26.90
C SER A 31 26.89 16.47 27.87
N LEU A 32 26.80 15.17 27.60
CA LEU A 32 26.90 14.12 28.62
C LEU A 32 27.22 12.81 27.89
N GLU A 33 28.52 12.68 27.65
CA GLU A 33 29.34 11.47 27.69
C GLU A 33 28.60 10.12 27.77
N GLY A 34 28.81 9.28 26.75
CA GLY A 34 28.31 7.89 26.76
C GLY A 34 28.36 7.18 25.41
N SER A 35 29.55 7.14 24.78
CA SER A 35 30.14 6.01 24.04
C SER A 35 29.19 4.83 23.66
N SER A 36 29.12 4.30 22.44
CA SER A 36 29.90 4.49 21.22
C SER A 36 29.26 3.68 20.07
N MET A 37 29.86 3.83 18.89
CA MET A 37 29.77 2.97 17.70
C MET A 37 28.73 3.38 16.64
N LYS A 38 29.22 4.26 15.76
CA LYS A 38 28.83 4.45 14.36
C LYS A 38 28.67 3.09 13.64
N LEU A 39 27.60 2.92 12.88
CA LEU A 39 27.63 2.14 11.64
C LEU A 39 27.09 3.03 10.52
N GLY A 40 28.02 3.57 9.74
CA GLY A 40 27.75 4.26 8.49
C GLY A 40 27.52 3.23 7.38
N LEU A 41 26.51 3.49 6.55
CA LEU A 41 26.37 2.88 5.24
C LEU A 41 27.09 3.75 4.22
N LYS A 42 28.08 3.21 3.49
CA LYS A 42 28.03 3.01 2.02
C LYS A 42 29.32 2.38 1.43
N PRO A 43 29.22 1.72 0.25
CA PRO A 43 30.11 0.65 -0.27
C PRO A 43 31.21 1.23 -1.20
N PRO A 44 32.24 0.49 -1.74
CA PRO A 44 32.04 -0.52 -2.81
C PRO A 44 33.14 -1.60 -3.10
N TRP A 45 32.75 -2.61 -3.90
CA TRP A 45 33.52 -3.55 -4.75
C TRP A 45 34.42 -4.69 -4.20
N GLN A 46 34.23 -5.87 -4.85
CA GLN A 46 35.17 -6.97 -5.19
C GLN A 46 35.49 -8.09 -4.19
N GLY A 47 35.32 -9.34 -4.64
CA GLY A 47 35.99 -10.55 -4.10
C GLY A 47 35.08 -11.76 -3.86
N ALA A 48 35.30 -12.85 -4.60
CA ALA A 48 34.56 -14.11 -4.61
C ALA A 48 34.91 -15.05 -3.40
N PRO A 49 34.27 -16.23 -3.26
CA PRO A 49 33.95 -16.87 -1.98
C PRO A 49 35.00 -17.90 -1.49
N LEU A 50 35.09 -18.09 -0.18
CA LEU A 50 35.61 -19.33 0.39
C LEU A 50 34.82 -19.72 1.65
N GLU A 51 34.13 -20.85 1.57
CA GLU A 51 33.58 -21.59 2.70
C GLU A 51 34.68 -22.06 3.66
N GLN A 52 34.41 -22.03 4.97
CA GLN A 52 35.03 -22.96 5.92
C GLN A 52 34.01 -23.43 7.00
N PRO A 53 34.05 -24.71 7.41
CA PRO A 53 33.04 -25.35 8.24
C PRO A 53 33.33 -25.31 9.76
N ALA A 54 32.27 -25.53 10.54
CA ALA A 54 32.26 -25.57 12.01
C ALA A 54 33.02 -26.77 12.64
N PRO A 55 33.67 -26.61 13.81
CA PRO A 55 34.43 -27.68 14.45
C PRO A 55 33.55 -28.68 15.23
N ARG A 56 33.89 -29.97 15.06
CA ARG A 56 33.32 -31.12 15.76
C ARG A 56 33.96 -31.29 17.15
N ILE A 57 33.15 -31.45 18.19
CA ILE A 57 33.57 -31.85 19.54
C ILE A 57 33.44 -33.37 19.68
N ARG A 58 34.50 -34.06 20.12
CA ARG A 58 34.49 -35.47 20.55
C ARG A 58 34.35 -35.54 22.08
N PRO A 59 33.73 -36.59 22.66
CA PRO A 59 33.67 -36.74 24.11
C PRO A 59 34.87 -37.54 24.63
N ALA A 60 35.46 -37.09 25.73
CA ALA A 60 36.38 -37.90 26.54
C ALA A 60 36.06 -37.68 28.02
N SER A 61 35.97 -38.80 28.72
CA SER A 61 35.61 -39.01 30.12
C SER A 61 36.68 -38.55 31.09
N GLN A 62 36.32 -37.78 32.14
CA GLN A 62 37.01 -37.83 33.45
C GLN A 62 36.02 -37.52 34.58
N GLN A 63 36.08 -38.35 35.62
CA GLN A 63 35.23 -38.36 36.80
C GLN A 63 35.76 -37.43 37.89
N SER A 64 34.83 -36.99 38.75
CA SER A 64 35.01 -36.81 40.20
C SER A 64 35.94 -35.70 40.70
N LEU A 65 35.33 -34.61 41.17
CA LEU A 65 35.76 -33.83 42.35
C LEU A 65 34.74 -32.76 42.81
N VAL A 66 33.63 -32.57 42.08
CA VAL A 66 32.59 -31.59 42.43
C VAL A 66 31.51 -32.16 43.36
N GLY A 67 31.38 -33.48 43.44
CA GLY A 67 30.31 -34.13 44.22
C GLY A 67 30.51 -34.18 45.74
N VAL A 68 31.75 -34.06 46.23
CA VAL A 68 32.08 -34.25 47.66
C VAL A 68 31.96 -32.96 48.47
N LEU A 69 32.02 -31.79 47.83
CA LEU A 69 31.98 -30.50 48.54
C LEU A 69 30.55 -30.09 48.97
N LEU A 70 29.52 -30.71 48.42
CA LEU A 70 28.11 -30.40 48.71
C LEU A 70 27.53 -31.16 49.92
N GLN A 71 28.34 -31.98 50.61
CA GLN A 71 27.87 -32.84 51.69
C GLN A 71 28.15 -32.30 53.11
N LEU A 72 28.74 -31.10 53.24
CA LEU A 72 29.13 -30.48 54.52
C LEU A 72 28.40 -29.17 54.85
N GLN A 73 27.15 -29.00 54.40
CA GLN A 73 26.30 -27.93 54.92
C GLN A 73 24.87 -28.44 55.11
N LYS A 74 24.53 -28.75 56.37
CA LYS A 74 23.16 -29.04 56.81
C LYS A 74 22.30 -27.79 56.57
N VAL A 75 21.65 -27.72 55.41
CA VAL A 75 20.61 -26.72 55.12
C VAL A 75 19.31 -27.47 54.88
N SER A 76 18.46 -27.45 55.90
CA SER A 76 17.10 -27.96 55.85
C SER A 76 16.27 -27.06 54.93
N LEU A 77 16.18 -27.37 53.64
CA LEU A 77 15.24 -26.71 52.73
C LEU A 77 13.93 -27.50 52.74
N GLY A 78 12.88 -26.87 53.28
CA GLY A 78 11.52 -27.36 53.20
C GLY A 78 11.14 -27.67 51.76
N ARG A 79 10.47 -28.82 51.57
CA ARG A 79 9.97 -29.25 50.27
C ARG A 79 8.82 -28.34 49.84
N GLU A 80 9.15 -27.29 49.10
CA GLU A 80 8.16 -26.50 48.36
C GLU A 80 7.46 -27.40 47.31
N PRO A 81 6.12 -27.40 47.21
CA PRO A 81 5.42 -28.18 46.21
C PRO A 81 5.72 -27.63 44.81
N LEU A 82 6.27 -28.48 43.94
CA LEU A 82 6.52 -28.16 42.55
C LEU A 82 5.25 -27.60 41.87
N PRO A 83 5.37 -26.52 41.07
CA PRO A 83 4.22 -25.92 40.40
C PRO A 83 3.58 -26.96 39.48
N LYS A 84 2.30 -27.26 39.71
CA LYS A 84 1.53 -28.15 38.85
C LYS A 84 1.51 -27.57 37.43
N ARG A 85 1.81 -28.40 36.44
CA ARG A 85 1.71 -28.05 35.02
C ARG A 85 0.31 -27.51 34.75
N LYS A 86 0.23 -26.36 34.08
CA LYS A 86 -1.05 -25.71 33.76
C LYS A 86 -1.80 -26.57 32.74
N ASP A 87 -3.06 -26.86 33.02
CA ASP A 87 -3.97 -27.56 32.11
C ASP A 87 -4.40 -26.60 30.98
N HIS A 88 -3.54 -26.46 29.97
CA HIS A 88 -3.78 -25.56 28.83
C HIS A 88 -5.08 -25.89 28.08
N GLU A 89 -5.54 -27.15 28.10
CA GLU A 89 -6.82 -27.54 27.52
C GLU A 89 -8.01 -26.85 28.21
N LYS A 90 -8.02 -26.84 29.55
CA LYS A 90 -9.08 -26.17 30.32
C LYS A 90 -9.01 -24.66 30.16
N GLU A 91 -7.81 -24.09 30.11
CA GLU A 91 -7.59 -22.67 29.85
C GLU A 91 -8.06 -22.26 28.46
N ASN A 92 -7.74 -23.05 27.43
CA ASN A 92 -8.20 -22.84 26.06
C ASN A 92 -9.73 -22.93 25.95
N VAL A 93 -10.37 -23.90 26.63
CA VAL A 93 -11.83 -24.00 26.65
C VAL A 93 -12.47 -22.79 27.34
N ARG A 94 -11.90 -22.32 28.46
CA ARG A 94 -12.36 -21.09 29.13
C ARG A 94 -12.22 -19.87 28.23
N ARG A 95 -11.07 -19.72 27.58
CA ARG A 95 -10.79 -18.64 26.63
C ARG A 95 -11.74 -18.67 25.43
N ILE A 96 -12.02 -19.84 24.86
CA ILE A 96 -12.99 -19.98 23.76
C ILE A 96 -14.39 -19.56 24.22
N ARG A 97 -14.83 -20.00 25.41
CA ARG A 97 -16.13 -19.63 25.98
C ARG A 97 -16.23 -18.13 26.25
N GLU A 98 -15.17 -17.51 26.75
CA GLU A 98 -15.10 -16.06 26.95
C GLU A 98 -15.19 -15.28 25.62
N ILE A 99 -14.46 -15.72 24.59
CA ILE A 99 -14.52 -15.11 23.26
C ILE A 99 -15.93 -15.24 22.66
N GLN A 100 -16.57 -16.41 22.82
CA GLN A 100 -17.94 -16.63 22.35
C GLN A 100 -18.93 -15.72 23.09
N LYS A 101 -18.80 -15.59 24.42
CA LYS A 101 -19.63 -14.70 25.23
C LYS A 101 -19.44 -13.22 24.83
N GLN A 102 -18.21 -12.77 24.67
CA GLN A 102 -17.89 -11.40 24.24
C GLN A 102 -18.43 -11.09 22.85
N ARG A 103 -18.34 -12.05 21.92
CA ARG A 103 -18.93 -11.90 20.58
C ARG A 103 -20.45 -11.79 20.65
N GLN A 104 -21.10 -12.63 21.46
CA GLN A 104 -22.54 -12.60 21.64
C GLN A 104 -23.00 -11.29 22.29
N GLU A 105 -22.27 -10.76 23.27
CA GLU A 105 -22.55 -9.45 23.88
C GLU A 105 -22.31 -8.30 22.90
N GLN A 106 -21.25 -8.36 22.09
CA GLN A 106 -21.03 -7.39 21.00
C GLN A 106 -22.14 -7.45 19.95
N GLU A 107 -22.61 -8.64 19.57
CA GLU A 107 -23.72 -8.79 18.64
C GLU A 107 -25.02 -8.24 19.24
N ARG A 108 -25.31 -8.52 20.53
CA ARG A 108 -26.45 -7.92 21.24
C ARG A 108 -26.36 -6.40 21.31
N GLY A 109 -25.19 -5.83 21.63
CA GLY A 109 -24.96 -4.38 21.65
C GLY A 109 -25.00 -3.76 20.26
N ARG A 110 -24.55 -4.49 19.23
CA ARG A 110 -24.69 -4.09 17.81
C ARG A 110 -26.14 -4.12 17.38
N ASP A 111 -26.92 -5.11 17.78
CA ASP A 111 -28.35 -5.20 17.42
C ASP A 111 -29.18 -4.07 18.05
N HIS A 112 -28.79 -3.55 19.22
CA HIS A 112 -29.39 -2.35 19.83
C HIS A 112 -28.92 -1.03 19.18
N SER A 113 -27.79 -1.03 18.48
CA SER A 113 -27.21 0.14 17.79
C SER A 113 -27.30 0.07 16.26
N ARG A 114 -27.83 -1.03 15.69
CA ARG A 114 -28.17 -1.11 14.27
C ARG A 114 -29.22 -0.04 14.00
N PRO A 115 -28.95 0.96 13.16
CA PRO A 115 -30.03 1.81 12.67
C PRO A 115 -31.05 0.88 11.99
N LYS A 116 -32.33 1.06 12.32
CA LYS A 116 -33.43 0.43 11.55
C LYS A 116 -33.10 0.65 10.07
N PRO A 117 -33.05 -0.40 9.23
CA PRO A 117 -32.63 -0.25 7.85
C PRO A 117 -33.51 0.83 7.19
N LEU A 118 -32.88 1.94 6.79
CA LEU A 118 -33.56 3.13 6.24
C LEU A 118 -34.28 2.85 4.92
N LYS A 119 -34.12 1.64 4.38
CA LYS A 119 -34.96 1.08 3.32
C LYS A 119 -35.88 0.04 3.95
N ALA A 120 -36.94 0.50 4.61
CA ALA A 120 -38.15 -0.31 4.66
C ALA A 120 -38.57 -0.49 3.20
N LEU A 121 -38.41 -1.70 2.64
CA LEU A 121 -39.21 -2.06 1.46
C LEU A 121 -40.64 -1.69 1.80
N TRP A 122 -41.25 -0.81 1.01
CA TRP A 122 -42.60 -0.31 1.24
C TRP A 122 -43.52 -1.50 1.50
N ARG A 123 -43.91 -1.69 2.76
CA ARG A 123 -44.89 -2.72 3.15
C ARG A 123 -46.24 -2.05 2.99
N SER A 124 -47.04 -2.52 2.03
CA SER A 124 -48.40 -2.02 1.93
C SER A 124 -49.18 -2.44 3.19
N PRO A 125 -49.99 -1.56 3.79
CA PRO A 125 -50.76 -1.86 5.00
C PRO A 125 -51.72 -3.05 4.84
N LYS A 126 -52.02 -3.44 3.59
CA LYS A 126 -52.77 -4.65 3.24
C LYS A 126 -52.15 -5.95 3.78
N TYR A 127 -50.83 -5.99 3.98
CA TYR A 127 -50.11 -7.21 4.37
C TYR A 127 -49.42 -7.11 5.74
N ASP A 128 -49.57 -6.01 6.48
CA ASP A 128 -48.92 -5.84 7.80
C ASP A 128 -49.43 -6.83 8.85
N LYS A 129 -50.69 -7.25 8.74
CA LYS A 129 -51.33 -8.22 9.66
C LYS A 129 -51.27 -9.66 9.16
N VAL A 130 -50.62 -9.91 8.02
CA VAL A 130 -50.53 -11.27 7.45
C VAL A 130 -49.32 -11.98 8.05
N GLU A 131 -49.57 -12.77 9.09
CA GLU A 131 -48.53 -13.59 9.69
C GLU A 131 -47.96 -14.60 8.68
N SER A 132 -46.63 -14.79 8.70
CA SER A 132 -46.00 -15.73 7.76
C SER A 132 -46.42 -17.17 8.09
N ARG A 133 -46.85 -17.93 7.08
CA ARG A 133 -47.16 -19.37 7.24
C ARG A 133 -45.95 -20.19 7.71
N LEU A 134 -44.74 -19.69 7.51
CA LEU A 134 -43.50 -20.29 8.02
C LEU A 134 -43.35 -20.12 9.53
N LYS A 135 -43.80 -18.99 10.10
CA LYS A 135 -43.81 -18.76 11.55
C LYS A 135 -44.70 -19.77 12.25
N VAL A 136 -45.84 -20.13 11.66
CA VAL A 136 -46.72 -21.21 12.15
C VAL A 136 -45.98 -22.56 12.17
N LYS A 137 -45.29 -22.93 11.09
CA LYS A 137 -44.51 -24.18 11.00
C LYS A 137 -43.29 -24.24 11.94
N LEU A 138 -42.72 -23.10 12.29
CA LEU A 138 -41.60 -23.02 13.25
C LEU A 138 -42.06 -23.01 14.71
N GLN A 139 -43.32 -22.62 14.95
CA GLN A 139 -43.93 -22.54 16.27
C GLN A 139 -44.75 -23.78 16.62
N GLU A 140 -44.99 -24.68 15.65
CA GLU A 140 -45.41 -26.05 15.92
C GLU A 140 -44.36 -26.72 16.82
N PRO A 141 -44.71 -27.11 18.06
CA PRO A 141 -43.84 -27.98 18.83
C PRO A 141 -43.65 -29.26 18.02
N CYS A 142 -42.40 -29.59 17.71
CA CYS A 142 -42.07 -30.85 17.05
C CYS A 142 -42.78 -31.98 17.80
N PRO A 143 -43.48 -32.90 17.12
CA PRO A 143 -43.95 -34.11 17.78
C PRO A 143 -42.72 -34.81 18.36
N THR A 144 -42.71 -34.99 19.68
CA THR A 144 -41.73 -35.78 20.41
C THR A 144 -41.94 -37.26 20.06
N SER A 145 -41.53 -37.63 18.85
CA SER A 145 -41.26 -38.97 18.33
C SER A 145 -41.22 -38.87 16.80
N GLY A 146 -40.07 -38.50 16.25
CA GLY A 146 -39.83 -38.71 14.82
C GLY A 146 -39.66 -40.21 14.56
N PRO A 147 -40.26 -40.79 13.51
CA PRO A 147 -39.84 -42.12 13.06
C PRO A 147 -38.36 -42.04 12.68
N GLU A 148 -37.57 -43.04 13.07
CA GLU A 148 -36.14 -43.14 12.79
C GLU A 148 -35.86 -42.83 11.31
N LEU A 149 -35.32 -41.64 11.04
CA LEU A 149 -34.88 -41.31 9.69
C LEU A 149 -33.64 -42.15 9.42
N PRO A 150 -33.61 -42.98 8.36
CA PRO A 150 -32.45 -43.79 8.04
C PRO A 150 -31.26 -42.87 7.82
N ALA A 151 -30.17 -43.16 8.51
CA ALA A 151 -28.92 -42.42 8.42
C ALA A 151 -28.55 -42.22 6.95
N PHE A 152 -28.71 -40.98 6.45
CA PHE A 152 -28.33 -40.64 5.09
C PHE A 152 -26.84 -40.92 4.93
N LEU A 153 -26.55 -41.99 4.21
CA LEU A 153 -25.23 -42.50 3.94
C LEU A 153 -24.34 -41.37 3.41
N ARG A 154 -23.32 -41.03 4.20
CA ARG A 154 -22.17 -40.26 3.75
C ARG A 154 -21.58 -41.01 2.55
N ALA A 155 -21.68 -40.41 1.37
CA ALA A 155 -21.02 -40.91 0.17
C ALA A 155 -19.56 -41.24 0.54
N TYR A 156 -19.12 -42.46 0.18
CA TYR A 156 -17.81 -43.08 0.44
C TYR A 156 -17.61 -44.00 1.66
N SER A 157 -18.64 -44.38 2.43
CA SER A 157 -18.50 -45.53 3.36
C SER A 157 -18.80 -46.87 2.66
N ARG A 158 -17.92 -47.30 1.75
CA ARG A 158 -17.94 -48.67 1.21
C ARG A 158 -16.94 -49.56 1.97
N CYS A 159 -17.36 -50.07 3.11
CA CYS A 159 -16.81 -51.29 3.72
C CYS A 159 -17.97 -52.03 4.43
N GLY A 160 -18.84 -52.69 3.65
CA GLY A 160 -19.65 -53.79 4.18
C GLY A 160 -18.79 -55.05 4.28
N PRO A 161 -19.03 -55.96 5.24
CA PRO A 161 -18.24 -57.18 5.39
C PRO A 161 -18.58 -58.12 4.23
N GLY A 162 -17.57 -58.56 3.46
CA GLY A 162 -17.74 -59.72 2.56
C GLY A 162 -17.25 -59.61 1.12
N VAL A 163 -16.39 -58.66 0.74
CA VAL A 163 -15.71 -58.72 -0.56
C VAL A 163 -14.20 -58.76 -0.34
N GLN A 164 -13.64 -59.96 -0.34
CA GLN A 164 -12.20 -60.21 -0.47
C GLN A 164 -11.73 -59.61 -1.79
N PRO A 165 -10.75 -58.68 -1.82
CA PRO A 165 -10.22 -58.18 -3.08
C PRO A 165 -9.46 -59.32 -3.77
N ARG A 166 -10.00 -59.78 -4.90
CA ARG A 166 -9.36 -60.74 -5.79
C ARG A 166 -8.00 -60.17 -6.21
N ARG A 167 -6.90 -60.77 -5.76
CA ARG A 167 -5.56 -60.49 -6.29
C ARG A 167 -5.62 -60.76 -7.79
N VAL A 168 -5.50 -59.72 -8.60
CA VAL A 168 -5.24 -59.87 -10.03
C VAL A 168 -3.83 -60.45 -10.13
N ALA A 169 -3.71 -61.66 -10.65
CA ALA A 169 -2.42 -62.22 -11.03
C ALA A 169 -1.81 -61.29 -12.08
N SER A 170 -0.73 -60.60 -11.72
CA SER A 170 0.10 -59.88 -12.67
C SER A 170 0.56 -60.85 -13.75
N ALA A 171 0.24 -60.51 -14.99
CA ALA A 171 0.63 -61.21 -16.19
C ALA A 171 2.10 -61.64 -16.12
N GLY A 172 2.32 -62.95 -16.33
CA GLY A 172 3.65 -63.53 -16.38
C GLY A 172 4.51 -62.82 -17.41
N LEU A 173 5.68 -62.37 -16.97
CA LEU A 173 6.78 -62.08 -17.87
C LEU A 173 7.24 -63.43 -18.42
N ALA A 174 7.01 -63.62 -19.72
CA ALA A 174 7.48 -64.77 -20.47
C ALA A 174 9.02 -64.86 -20.37
N LEU A 175 9.51 -65.96 -19.80
CA LEU A 175 10.85 -66.44 -20.13
C LEU A 175 10.83 -66.92 -21.59
N PRO A 176 11.83 -66.59 -22.41
CA PRO A 176 12.06 -67.34 -23.63
C PRO A 176 12.59 -68.73 -23.26
N SER A 177 11.74 -69.74 -23.40
CA SER A 177 12.18 -71.14 -23.46
C SER A 177 12.74 -71.37 -24.86
N ASN A 178 14.06 -71.42 -24.98
CA ASN A 178 14.70 -71.97 -26.17
C ASN A 178 15.15 -73.38 -25.80
N ASP A 179 14.30 -74.36 -26.13
CA ASP A 179 14.64 -75.78 -26.04
C ASP A 179 15.30 -76.20 -27.37
N GLY A 180 16.53 -76.68 -27.25
CA GLY A 180 17.43 -76.93 -28.37
C GLY A 180 18.72 -77.60 -27.90
N SER A 181 18.58 -78.82 -27.36
CA SER A 181 19.51 -79.95 -27.50
C SER A 181 21.02 -79.65 -27.66
N GLN A 182 21.80 -79.80 -26.58
CA GLN A 182 23.01 -80.65 -26.44
C GLN A 182 23.94 -80.19 -25.29
N THR A 183 24.26 -81.10 -24.37
CA THR A 183 25.54 -81.14 -23.62
C THR A 183 26.58 -81.89 -24.48
N PRO A 184 27.93 -81.72 -24.34
CA PRO A 184 28.67 -81.66 -23.07
C PRO A 184 29.96 -80.78 -23.01
N GLY A 185 30.50 -80.58 -21.78
CA GLY A 185 31.94 -80.31 -21.55
C GLY A 185 32.37 -78.89 -21.15
N PRO A 186 33.56 -78.71 -20.52
CA PRO A 186 33.69 -78.05 -19.21
C PRO A 186 34.34 -76.66 -19.21
N ASP A 187 34.20 -75.97 -18.07
CA ASP A 187 35.05 -74.88 -17.57
C ASP A 187 35.20 -73.61 -18.41
N THR A 188 34.22 -72.71 -18.32
CA THR A 188 34.51 -71.27 -18.29
C THR A 188 33.72 -70.59 -17.18
N LYS A 189 34.42 -70.31 -16.09
CA LYS A 189 34.06 -69.40 -14.98
C LYS A 189 33.71 -68.01 -15.53
N GLY A 190 32.48 -67.81 -15.97
CA GLY A 190 31.90 -66.49 -16.15
C GLY A 190 31.45 -65.98 -14.79
N GLN A 191 32.31 -65.24 -14.08
CA GLN A 191 31.91 -64.46 -12.91
C GLN A 191 30.83 -63.47 -13.33
N ALA A 192 29.55 -63.81 -13.12
CA ALA A 192 28.58 -62.77 -12.85
C ALA A 192 29.12 -62.00 -11.64
N PRO A 193 29.31 -60.67 -11.69
CA PRO A 193 29.72 -59.94 -10.50
C PRO A 193 28.67 -60.28 -9.44
N ALA A 194 29.11 -60.82 -8.31
CA ALA A 194 28.23 -61.08 -7.18
C ALA A 194 27.65 -59.73 -6.75
N VAL A 195 26.48 -59.38 -7.29
CA VAL A 195 25.85 -58.10 -7.03
C VAL A 195 25.51 -58.11 -5.56
N ASP A 196 26.23 -57.31 -4.79
CA ASP A 196 25.95 -57.14 -3.38
C ASP A 196 24.64 -56.35 -3.26
N PHE A 197 23.54 -57.10 -3.17
CA PHE A 197 22.19 -56.56 -3.03
C PHE A 197 22.06 -55.67 -1.80
N ILE A 198 22.87 -55.87 -0.75
CA ILE A 198 22.85 -55.04 0.45
C ILE A 198 23.38 -53.65 0.10
N THR A 199 24.52 -53.56 -0.59
CA THR A 199 25.07 -52.27 -1.02
C THR A 199 24.22 -51.59 -2.09
N HIS A 200 23.68 -52.36 -3.04
CA HIS A 200 22.77 -51.88 -4.08
C HIS A 200 21.48 -51.29 -3.47
N ASN A 201 20.85 -51.99 -2.52
CA ASN A 201 19.64 -51.53 -1.85
C ASN A 201 19.93 -50.33 -0.94
N ALA A 202 21.08 -50.30 -0.25
CA ALA A 202 21.47 -49.14 0.55
C ALA A 202 21.70 -47.90 -0.32
N ARG A 203 22.33 -48.04 -1.49
CA ARG A 203 22.50 -46.95 -2.47
C ARG A 203 21.14 -46.51 -3.02
N THR A 204 20.31 -47.46 -3.42
CA THR A 204 18.97 -47.18 -3.97
C THR A 204 18.08 -46.48 -2.95
N ALA A 205 18.10 -46.90 -1.68
CA ALA A 205 17.34 -46.26 -0.60
C ALA A 205 17.84 -44.85 -0.27
N LYS A 206 19.16 -44.59 -0.40
CA LYS A 206 19.72 -43.24 -0.23
C LYS A 206 19.29 -42.28 -1.35
N VAL A 207 19.15 -42.79 -2.57
CA VAL A 207 18.79 -41.98 -3.75
C VAL A 207 17.28 -41.88 -3.94
N ALA A 208 16.51 -42.86 -3.42
CA ALA A 208 15.08 -42.90 -3.60
C ALA A 208 14.41 -41.63 -3.02
N PRO A 209 13.63 -40.89 -3.84
CA PRO A 209 12.95 -39.71 -3.37
C PRO A 209 11.91 -40.11 -2.32
N ARG A 210 11.90 -39.40 -1.18
CA ARG A 210 10.88 -39.60 -0.15
C ARG A 210 9.52 -39.28 -0.75
N ARG A 211 8.65 -40.27 -0.87
CA ARG A 211 7.27 -40.08 -1.30
C ARG A 211 6.51 -39.34 -0.21
N HIS A 212 6.26 -38.05 -0.43
CA HIS A 212 5.42 -37.26 0.46
C HIS A 212 3.96 -37.72 0.38
N SER A 213 3.21 -37.58 1.47
CA SER A 213 1.77 -37.84 1.46
C SER A 213 1.07 -36.92 0.45
N ARG A 214 -0.05 -37.38 -0.11
CA ARG A 214 -0.88 -36.59 -1.04
C ARG A 214 -1.29 -35.24 -0.43
N SER A 215 -1.53 -35.18 0.88
CA SER A 215 -1.82 -33.92 1.60
C SER A 215 -0.66 -32.94 1.58
N LEU A 216 0.59 -33.39 1.78
CA LEU A 216 1.77 -32.52 1.71
C LEU A 216 2.06 -32.05 0.29
N GLN A 217 1.83 -32.90 -0.71
CA GLN A 217 1.92 -32.51 -2.13
C GLN A 217 0.88 -31.44 -2.47
N CYS A 218 -0.36 -31.59 -1.99
CA CYS A 218 -1.39 -30.56 -2.16
C CYS A 218 -1.02 -29.23 -1.48
N LEU A 219 -0.44 -29.26 -0.27
CA LEU A 219 0.02 -28.04 0.41
C LEU A 219 1.15 -27.34 -0.36
N ALA A 220 2.10 -28.09 -0.90
CA ALA A 220 3.18 -27.54 -1.72
C ALA A 220 2.64 -26.83 -2.97
N VAL A 221 1.66 -27.43 -3.65
CA VAL A 221 1.00 -26.82 -4.81
C VAL A 221 0.28 -25.52 -4.43
N VAL A 222 -0.44 -25.50 -3.31
CA VAL A 222 -1.15 -24.29 -2.85
C VAL A 222 -0.16 -23.17 -2.49
N GLN A 223 0.95 -23.49 -1.83
CA GLN A 223 1.99 -22.51 -1.51
C GLN A 223 2.64 -21.94 -2.77
N GLU A 224 2.90 -22.78 -3.77
CA GLU A 224 3.45 -22.33 -5.05
C GLU A 224 2.46 -21.42 -5.80
N GLN A 225 1.17 -21.76 -5.79
CA GLN A 225 0.13 -20.88 -6.36
C GLN A 225 0.07 -19.53 -5.65
N GLN A 226 0.15 -19.50 -4.32
CA GLN A 226 0.19 -18.24 -3.57
C GLN A 226 1.43 -17.42 -3.92
N ARG A 227 2.61 -18.07 -4.05
CA ARG A 227 3.84 -17.38 -4.45
C ARG A 227 3.71 -16.75 -5.83
N ARG A 228 3.19 -17.50 -6.82
CA ARG A 228 2.95 -17.01 -8.18
C ARG A 228 1.95 -15.84 -8.20
N ALA A 229 0.83 -15.97 -7.49
CA ALA A 229 -0.16 -14.88 -7.38
C ALA A 229 0.45 -13.61 -6.75
N GLN A 230 1.32 -13.77 -5.76
CA GLN A 230 2.03 -12.65 -5.13
C GLN A 230 3.06 -12.01 -6.09
N GLU A 231 3.79 -12.82 -6.86
CA GLU A 231 4.70 -12.35 -7.91
C GLU A 231 3.94 -11.56 -8.98
N GLU A 232 2.78 -12.05 -9.44
CA GLU A 232 1.92 -11.36 -10.40
C GLU A 232 1.39 -10.02 -9.86
N TYR A 233 0.93 -9.99 -8.61
CA TYR A 233 0.50 -8.75 -7.94
C TYR A 233 1.64 -7.74 -7.84
N ASN A 234 2.82 -8.21 -7.42
CA ASN A 234 4.02 -7.38 -7.30
C ASN A 234 4.47 -6.82 -8.64
N ALA A 235 4.32 -7.58 -9.73
CA ALA A 235 4.69 -7.13 -11.06
C ALA A 235 3.69 -6.15 -11.67
N ARG A 236 2.37 -6.35 -11.44
CA ARG A 236 1.32 -5.59 -12.13
C ARG A 236 0.75 -4.42 -11.32
N GLN A 237 0.48 -4.62 -10.03
CA GLN A 237 -0.35 -3.71 -9.23
C GLN A 237 0.44 -2.98 -8.15
N LYS A 238 1.53 -3.59 -7.65
CA LYS A 238 2.34 -2.96 -6.60
C LYS A 238 2.99 -1.68 -7.11
N GLY A 239 2.69 -0.57 -6.43
CA GLY A 239 3.21 0.76 -6.78
C GLY A 239 2.42 1.50 -7.84
N GLN A 240 1.37 0.90 -8.44
CA GLN A 240 0.43 1.65 -9.26
C GLN A 240 -0.40 2.59 -8.40
N VAL A 241 -0.45 3.85 -8.82
CA VAL A 241 -1.30 4.86 -8.19
C VAL A 241 -2.75 4.59 -8.62
N PRO A 242 -3.70 4.48 -7.69
CA PRO A 242 -5.12 4.34 -8.02
C PRO A 242 -5.61 5.41 -9.01
N HIS A 243 -6.47 5.01 -9.94
CA HIS A 243 -6.92 5.86 -11.05
C HIS A 243 -7.47 7.22 -10.58
N TYR A 244 -8.29 7.22 -9.53
CA TYR A 244 -8.89 8.43 -8.98
C TYR A 244 -7.88 9.48 -8.49
N LEU A 245 -6.67 9.07 -8.08
CA LEU A 245 -5.62 10.01 -7.69
C LEU A 245 -4.93 10.62 -8.91
N VAL A 246 -4.84 9.88 -10.01
CA VAL A 246 -4.34 10.40 -11.29
C VAL A 246 -5.33 11.43 -11.83
N GLU A 247 -6.61 11.06 -11.90
CA GLU A 247 -7.69 11.97 -12.31
C GLU A 247 -7.71 13.23 -11.45
N ARG A 248 -7.55 13.09 -10.12
CA ARG A 248 -7.51 14.23 -9.20
C ARG A 248 -6.32 15.16 -9.47
N LYS A 249 -5.13 14.62 -9.77
CA LYS A 249 -3.97 15.43 -10.14
C LYS A 249 -4.20 16.19 -11.44
N ASP A 250 -4.88 15.57 -12.40
CA ASP A 250 -5.19 16.22 -13.67
C ASP A 250 -6.26 17.30 -13.50
N LEU A 251 -7.26 17.09 -12.64
CA LEU A 251 -8.22 18.12 -12.25
C LEU A 251 -7.53 19.33 -11.62
N TRP A 252 -6.65 19.12 -10.63
CA TRP A 252 -5.90 20.22 -10.02
C TRP A 252 -5.01 20.96 -11.02
N ARG A 253 -4.44 20.25 -12.00
CA ARG A 253 -3.65 20.88 -13.07
C ARG A 253 -4.54 21.80 -13.92
N ARG A 254 -5.72 21.32 -14.33
CA ARG A 254 -6.70 22.11 -15.11
C ARG A 254 -7.19 23.32 -14.33
N GLU A 255 -7.59 23.12 -13.07
CA GLU A 255 -8.02 24.22 -12.19
C GLU A 255 -6.90 25.24 -11.95
N ALA A 256 -5.64 24.81 -11.83
CA ALA A 256 -4.51 25.71 -11.71
C ALA A 256 -4.28 26.52 -12.99
N GLU A 257 -4.40 25.89 -14.16
CA GLU A 257 -4.31 26.57 -15.45
C GLU A 257 -5.45 27.58 -15.64
N GLU A 258 -6.69 27.19 -15.32
CA GLU A 258 -7.84 28.09 -15.34
C GLU A 258 -7.66 29.26 -14.37
N ARG A 259 -7.17 29.01 -13.14
CA ARG A 259 -6.83 30.07 -12.20
C ARG A 259 -5.74 31.00 -12.74
N GLN A 260 -4.71 30.48 -13.40
CA GLN A 260 -3.66 31.31 -14.00
C GLN A 260 -4.19 32.14 -15.16
N ARG A 261 -5.06 31.57 -16.01
CA ARG A 261 -5.72 32.30 -17.11
C ARG A 261 -6.65 33.39 -16.61
N ASN A 262 -7.39 33.12 -15.54
CA ASN A 262 -8.35 34.04 -14.93
C ASN A 262 -7.70 35.00 -13.94
N GLN A 263 -6.44 34.76 -13.55
CA GLN A 263 -5.73 35.66 -12.66
C GLN A 263 -5.57 36.98 -13.42
N PRO A 264 -6.18 38.08 -12.94
CA PRO A 264 -6.00 39.37 -13.58
C PRO A 264 -4.51 39.70 -13.54
N ASP A 265 -3.98 40.22 -14.66
CA ASP A 265 -2.58 40.60 -14.75
C ASP A 265 -2.22 41.51 -13.56
N PRO A 266 -1.15 41.20 -12.81
CA PRO A 266 -0.80 41.96 -11.61
C PRO A 266 -0.43 43.43 -11.91
N GLU A 267 -0.18 43.76 -13.17
CA GLU A 267 0.08 45.12 -13.64
C GLU A 267 -1.19 45.96 -13.86
N ILE A 268 -2.39 45.34 -13.97
CA ILE A 268 -3.65 46.04 -14.25
C ILE A 268 -4.17 46.69 -12.96
N PRO A 269 -4.22 48.02 -12.87
CA PRO A 269 -4.80 48.68 -11.71
C PRO A 269 -6.31 48.43 -11.64
N PRO A 270 -6.91 48.34 -10.44
CA PRO A 270 -8.35 48.14 -10.29
C PRO A 270 -9.14 49.28 -10.95
N GLY A 271 -10.26 48.95 -11.59
CA GLY A 271 -11.10 49.90 -12.32
C GLY A 271 -10.50 50.44 -13.62
N HIS A 272 -9.39 49.84 -14.10
CA HIS A 272 -8.78 50.17 -15.38
C HIS A 272 -8.87 49.01 -16.36
N THR A 273 -8.92 49.34 -17.65
CA THR A 273 -8.94 48.38 -18.76
C THR A 273 -7.78 48.68 -19.71
N MET A 274 -7.15 47.64 -20.27
CA MET A 274 -6.09 47.81 -21.26
C MET A 274 -6.67 48.39 -22.56
N MET A 275 -6.10 49.50 -23.04
CA MET A 275 -6.44 50.08 -24.34
C MET A 275 -6.02 49.10 -25.46
N PRO A 276 -6.92 48.75 -26.40
CA PRO A 276 -6.56 47.99 -27.59
C PRO A 276 -5.42 48.66 -28.38
N GLU A 277 -4.55 47.85 -28.97
CA GLU A 277 -3.37 48.39 -29.66
C GLU A 277 -3.73 49.27 -30.87
N SER A 278 -4.78 48.93 -31.62
CA SER A 278 -5.27 49.78 -32.72
C SER A 278 -5.67 51.16 -32.24
N GLN A 279 -6.51 51.23 -31.21
CA GLN A 279 -6.94 52.50 -30.61
C GLN A 279 -5.76 53.30 -30.05
N ARG A 280 -4.77 52.63 -29.45
CA ARG A 280 -3.53 53.26 -28.96
C ARG A 280 -2.73 53.90 -30.10
N LEU A 281 -2.61 53.22 -31.24
CA LEU A 281 -1.88 53.75 -32.39
C LEU A 281 -2.63 54.94 -33.02
N ASP A 282 -3.95 54.88 -33.08
CA ASP A 282 -4.79 55.97 -33.61
C ASP A 282 -4.68 57.23 -32.74
N THR A 283 -4.72 57.09 -31.41
CA THR A 283 -4.53 58.22 -30.49
C THR A 283 -3.10 58.77 -30.55
N LEU A 284 -2.09 57.89 -30.64
CA LEU A 284 -0.69 58.30 -30.83
C LEU A 284 -0.53 59.13 -32.11
N ASN A 285 -1.10 58.68 -33.23
CA ASN A 285 -1.06 59.39 -34.50
C ASN A 285 -1.75 60.76 -34.40
N SER A 286 -2.90 60.82 -33.72
CA SER A 286 -3.64 62.06 -33.49
C SER A 286 -2.84 63.06 -32.66
N LEU A 287 -2.16 62.59 -31.61
CA LEU A 287 -1.28 63.42 -30.78
C LEU A 287 -0.05 63.92 -31.55
N LEU A 288 0.55 63.09 -32.42
CA LEU A 288 1.66 63.51 -33.28
C LEU A 288 1.23 64.57 -34.29
N GLN A 289 0.01 64.49 -34.83
CA GLN A 289 -0.55 65.52 -35.70
C GLN A 289 -0.76 66.83 -34.94
N SER A 290 -1.39 66.77 -33.76
CA SER A 290 -1.60 67.94 -32.90
C SER A 290 -0.28 68.60 -32.48
N GLN A 291 0.76 67.82 -32.14
CA GLN A 291 2.09 68.36 -31.83
C GLN A 291 2.66 69.14 -33.01
N ARG A 292 2.57 68.59 -34.24
CA ARG A 292 3.04 69.27 -35.45
C ARG A 292 2.29 70.57 -35.70
N GLU A 293 0.98 70.60 -35.46
CA GLU A 293 0.15 71.80 -35.60
C GLU A 293 0.52 72.87 -34.58
N LEU A 294 0.65 72.51 -33.29
CA LEU A 294 1.05 73.45 -32.23
C LEU A 294 2.46 74.00 -32.47
N LEU A 295 3.40 73.18 -32.95
CA LEU A 295 4.74 73.65 -33.32
C LEU A 295 4.70 74.60 -34.51
N ARG A 296 3.86 74.33 -35.51
CA ARG A 296 3.67 75.26 -36.64
C ARG A 296 3.12 76.60 -36.16
N GLU A 297 2.10 76.59 -35.29
CA GLU A 297 1.54 77.82 -34.72
C GLU A 297 2.57 78.60 -33.91
N LEU A 298 3.37 77.91 -33.08
CA LEU A 298 4.44 78.53 -32.30
C LEU A 298 5.50 79.18 -33.18
N VAL A 299 5.88 78.54 -34.29
CA VAL A 299 6.85 79.07 -35.27
C VAL A 299 6.30 80.27 -36.03
N LEU A 300 4.99 80.32 -36.28
CA LEU A 300 4.34 81.44 -36.96
C LEU A 300 4.16 82.68 -36.08
N LEU A 301 4.37 82.58 -34.76
CA LEU A 301 4.29 83.74 -33.88
C LEU A 301 5.41 84.77 -34.19
N PRO A 302 5.10 86.08 -34.12
CA PRO A 302 6.11 87.12 -34.23
C PRO A 302 7.20 86.95 -33.17
N SER A 303 8.47 87.10 -33.57
CA SER A 303 9.63 86.92 -32.69
C SER A 303 9.68 87.86 -31.49
N ARG A 304 9.04 89.05 -31.60
CA ARG A 304 8.88 90.01 -30.49
C ARG A 304 7.48 89.87 -29.89
N ALA A 305 7.40 89.23 -28.73
CA ALA A 305 6.17 89.08 -27.96
C ALA A 305 5.97 90.27 -26.99
N ASP A 306 5.91 91.48 -27.52
CA ASP A 306 5.94 92.71 -26.68
C ASP A 306 4.56 93.03 -26.06
N SER A 307 3.48 92.43 -26.57
CA SER A 307 2.13 92.58 -26.00
C SER A 307 1.80 91.44 -25.03
N LEU A 308 1.14 91.75 -23.91
CA LEU A 308 0.65 90.76 -22.93
C LEU A 308 -0.21 89.67 -23.61
N ARG A 309 -1.00 90.04 -24.63
CA ARG A 309 -1.81 89.09 -25.39
C ARG A 309 -0.94 88.07 -26.15
N ALA A 310 0.12 88.53 -26.82
CA ALA A 310 1.04 87.65 -27.53
C ALA A 310 1.81 86.73 -26.57
N GLN A 311 2.21 87.25 -25.40
CA GLN A 311 2.86 86.45 -24.35
C GLN A 311 1.93 85.37 -23.80
N ASN A 312 0.68 85.73 -23.47
CA ASN A 312 -0.31 84.77 -22.99
C ASN A 312 -0.60 83.69 -24.03
N HIS A 313 -0.78 84.08 -25.30
CA HIS A 313 -1.03 83.12 -26.37
C HIS A 313 0.15 82.15 -26.57
N LYS A 314 1.39 82.65 -26.53
CA LYS A 314 2.59 81.80 -26.56
C LYS A 314 2.63 80.82 -25.38
N ALA A 315 2.39 81.30 -24.16
CA ALA A 315 2.37 80.47 -22.96
C ALA A 315 1.25 79.40 -23.01
N GLU A 316 0.10 79.73 -23.60
CA GLU A 316 -0.98 78.76 -23.85
C GLU A 316 -0.56 77.67 -24.83
N LEU A 317 0.12 78.02 -25.93
CA LEU A 317 0.65 77.05 -26.89
C LEU A 317 1.70 76.14 -26.26
N GLU A 318 2.63 76.70 -25.49
CA GLU A 318 3.66 75.93 -24.76
C GLU A 318 3.03 74.98 -23.73
N LYS A 319 2.01 75.43 -23.01
CA LYS A 319 1.26 74.58 -22.06
C LYS A 319 0.50 73.45 -22.76
N LYS A 320 -0.10 73.72 -23.91
CA LYS A 320 -0.74 72.66 -24.73
C LYS A 320 0.31 71.68 -25.26
N LEU A 321 1.45 72.18 -25.71
CA LEU A 321 2.56 71.36 -26.19
C LEU A 321 3.05 70.41 -25.10
N SER A 322 3.27 70.91 -23.88
CA SER A 322 3.71 70.07 -22.76
C SER A 322 2.68 68.98 -22.41
N GLN A 323 1.38 69.30 -22.46
CA GLN A 323 0.32 68.31 -22.26
C GLN A 323 0.33 67.23 -23.34
N VAL A 324 0.52 67.61 -24.61
CA VAL A 324 0.61 66.66 -25.73
C VAL A 324 1.86 65.80 -25.61
N GLU A 325 2.99 66.33 -25.19
CA GLU A 325 4.23 65.58 -24.97
C GLU A 325 4.11 64.57 -23.82
N GLU A 326 3.46 64.95 -22.71
CA GLU A 326 3.12 64.03 -21.63
C GLU A 326 2.20 62.90 -22.12
N ALA A 327 1.19 63.23 -22.91
CA ALA A 327 0.30 62.23 -23.51
C ALA A 327 1.06 61.30 -24.47
N LEU A 328 1.90 61.84 -25.37
CA LEU A 328 2.75 61.06 -26.27
C LEU A 328 3.65 60.10 -25.49
N LYS A 329 4.24 60.56 -24.38
CA LYS A 329 5.05 59.72 -23.49
C LYS A 329 4.24 58.56 -22.93
N ILE A 330 2.98 58.76 -22.57
CA ILE A 330 2.08 57.69 -22.09
C ILE A 330 1.76 56.72 -23.24
N PHE A 331 1.31 57.22 -24.40
CA PHE A 331 0.86 56.39 -25.52
C PHE A 331 2.00 55.73 -26.33
N SER A 332 3.23 56.20 -26.17
CA SER A 332 4.43 55.56 -26.73
C SER A 332 4.74 54.20 -26.08
N ARG A 333 4.21 53.94 -24.87
CA ARG A 333 4.34 52.63 -24.20
C ARG A 333 3.50 51.58 -24.92
N SER A 334 3.93 50.32 -24.85
CA SER A 334 3.21 49.20 -25.48
C SER A 334 1.86 48.92 -24.81
N LYS A 335 1.81 48.98 -23.48
CA LYS A 335 0.59 48.79 -22.68
C LYS A 335 0.14 50.12 -22.09
N VAL A 336 -1.11 50.51 -22.35
CA VAL A 336 -1.76 51.69 -21.78
C VAL A 336 -3.05 51.25 -21.12
N PHE A 337 -3.27 51.66 -19.88
CA PHE A 337 -4.48 51.36 -19.13
C PHE A 337 -5.33 52.62 -19.01
N ILE A 338 -6.61 52.51 -19.32
CA ILE A 338 -7.58 53.61 -19.24
C ILE A 338 -8.47 53.35 -18.04
N LYS A 339 -8.75 54.40 -17.26
CA LYS A 339 -9.75 54.34 -16.20
C LYS A 339 -11.14 54.19 -16.83
N MET A 340 -11.92 53.24 -16.35
CA MET A 340 -13.34 53.12 -16.74
C MET A 340 -14.12 54.26 -16.09
N ASP A 341 -14.88 55.02 -16.88
CA ASP A 341 -15.85 55.98 -16.35
C ASP A 341 -17.06 55.18 -15.84
N SER A 342 -17.16 55.03 -14.51
CA SER A 342 -18.31 54.42 -13.83
C SER A 342 -19.52 55.34 -13.80
#